data_AF-A0A1T5EDE6-F1
#
_entry.id   AF-A0A1T5EDE6-F1
#
_cell.length_a   1.000
_cell.length_b   1.000
_cell.length_c   1.000
_cell.angle_alpha   90.00
_cell.angle_beta   90.00
_cell.angle_gamma   90.00
#
_symmetry.space_group_name_H-M   'P 1'
#
loop_
_entity.id
_entity.type
_entity.pdbx_description
1 polymer ?
#
loop_
_entity_poly.entity_id
_entity_poly.type
_entity_poly.pdbx_seq_one_letter_code
_entity_poly.pdbx_strand_id
1 'polypeptide(L)' 'MTRYLTEDQLKTNLRLGSTVEQWLGASREEDYLVLKWISIQKEGDQGYSVTYIESIDGECNSNCVIG' A
#
# COMPACT_ATOMS: atom_id res chain seq x y z
N MET A 1 -5.90 2.21 14.68
CA MET A 1 -5.34 2.27 13.31
C MET A 1 -4.95 3.71 13.04
N THR A 2 -3.65 4.02 13.14
CA THR A 2 -3.15 5.40 13.02
C THR A 2 -3.05 5.75 11.55
N ARG A 3 -3.83 6.74 11.09
CA ARG A 3 -3.71 7.25 9.72
C ARG A 3 -2.61 8.30 9.68
N TYR A 4 -1.58 8.06 8.85
CA TYR A 4 -0.46 9.00 8.70
C TYR A 4 -0.85 10.27 7.93
N LEU A 5 -1.89 10.19 7.10
CA LEU A 5 -2.48 11.33 6.40
C LEU A 5 -3.92 11.53 6.89
N THR A 6 -4.29 12.79 7.09
CA THR A 6 -5.69 13.17 7.24
C THR A 6 -6.44 12.97 5.93
N GLU A 7 -7.76 12.87 5.98
CA GLU A 7 -8.60 12.66 4.80
C GLU A 7 -8.42 13.80 3.76
N ASP A 8 -8.26 15.04 4.22
CA ASP A 8 -8.03 16.19 3.36
C ASP A 8 -6.65 16.14 2.67
N GLN A 9 -5.61 15.67 3.37
CA GLN A 9 -4.29 15.46 2.78
C GLN A 9 -4.30 14.35 1.74
N LEU A 10 -5.00 13.25 2.03
CA LEU A 10 -5.25 12.15 1.08
C LEU A 10 -5.91 12.67 -0.20
N LYS A 11 -7.03 13.39 -0.06
CA LYS A 11 -7.75 13.98 -1.20
C LYS A 11 -6.90 14.97 -1.97
N THR A 12 -6.09 15.77 -1.29
CA THR A 12 -5.23 16.78 -1.92
C THR A 12 -4.11 16.13 -2.72
N ASN A 13 -3.40 15.17 -2.15
CA ASN A 13 -2.33 14.44 -2.83
C ASN A 13 -2.86 13.69 -4.07
N LEU A 14 -4.00 13.01 -3.93
CA LEU A 14 -4.63 12.32 -5.06
C LEU A 14 -5.09 13.30 -6.16
N ARG A 15 -5.62 14.48 -5.79
CA ARG A 15 -5.99 15.52 -6.76
C ARG A 15 -4.79 16.05 -7.54
N LEU A 16 -3.63 16.16 -6.88
CA LEU A 16 -2.37 16.60 -7.49
C LEU A 16 -1.71 15.51 -8.35
N GLY A 17 -2.31 14.32 -8.45
CA GLY A 17 -1.77 13.20 -9.22
C GLY A 17 -0.67 12.43 -8.50
N SER A 18 -0.48 12.65 -7.19
CA SER A 18 0.44 11.87 -6.38
C SER A 18 -0.20 10.54 -5.96
N THR A 19 0.59 9.47 -6.01
CA THR A 19 0.24 8.20 -5.38
C THR A 19 0.28 8.35 -3.86
N VAL A 20 -0.75 7.88 -3.18
CA VAL A 20 -0.83 7.88 -1.72
C VAL A 20 -0.72 6.47 -1.21
N GLU A 21 0.28 6.23 -0.36
CA GLU A 21 0.46 4.96 0.31
C GLU A 21 0.05 5.06 1.78
N GLN A 22 -0.68 4.06 2.26
CA GLN A 22 -1.18 3.98 3.62
C GLN A 22 -0.76 2.64 4.21
N TRP A 23 0.08 2.72 5.24
CA TRP A 23 0.45 1.58 6.06
C TRP A 23 -0.79 1.01 6.77
N LEU A 24 -1.03 -0.29 6.61
CA LEU A 24 -2.13 -1.00 7.28
C LEU A 24 -1.65 -1.75 8.51
N GLY A 25 -0.39 -2.19 8.53
CA GLY A 25 0.19 -2.90 9.66
C GLY A 25 1.15 -4.00 9.23
N ALA A 26 1.68 -4.72 10.22
CA ALA A 26 2.41 -5.95 9.99
C ALA A 26 1.77 -7.08 10.80
N SER A 27 1.74 -8.29 10.24
CA SER A 27 1.40 -9.52 10.95
C SER A 27 2.62 -10.43 10.98
N ARG A 28 2.94 -10.96 12.16
CA ARG A 28 4.03 -11.92 12.33
C ARG A 28 3.43 -13.32 12.31
N GLU A 29 3.83 -14.10 11.32
CA GLU A 29 3.58 -15.54 11.28
C GLU A 29 4.77 -16.26 11.93
N GLU A 30 4.65 -17.57 12.17
CA GLU A 30 5.66 -18.35 12.92
C GLU A 30 7.08 -18.19 12.35
N ASP A 31 7.22 -18.12 11.03
CA ASP A 31 8.50 -18.12 10.33
C ASP A 31 8.78 -16.86 9.48
N TYR A 32 7.82 -15.92 9.38
CA TYR A 32 7.98 -14.75 8.52
C TYR A 32 7.14 -13.55 8.97
N LEU A 33 7.53 -12.36 8.51
CA LEU A 33 6.80 -11.12 8.76
C LEU A 33 6.06 -10.70 7.49
N VAL A 34 4.77 -10.43 7.60
CA VAL A 34 3.96 -9.87 6.51
C VAL A 34 3.74 -8.39 6.76
N LEU A 35 4.25 -7.55 5.86
CA LEU A 35 4.05 -6.12 5.81
C LEU A 35 2.87 -5.81 4.89
N LYS A 36 1.91 -4.98 5.34
CA LYS A 36 0.66 -4.71 4.62
C LYS A 36 0.47 -3.21 4.42
N TRP A 37 0.24 -2.80 3.18
CA TRP A 37 -0.12 -1.43 2.85
C TRP A 37 -1.07 -1.36 1.65
N ILE A 38 -1.74 -0.21 1.51
CA ILE A 38 -2.51 0.11 0.30
C ILE A 38 -1.84 1.26 -0.42
N SER A 39 -1.88 1.20 -1.74
CA SER A 39 -1.47 2.28 -2.63
C SER A 39 -2.69 2.75 -3.41
N ILE A 40 -2.97 4.04 -3.35
CA ILE A 40 -4.08 4.68 -4.06
C ILE A 40 -3.48 5.63 -5.07
N GLN A 41 -3.85 5.45 -6.33
CA GLN A 41 -3.38 6.29 -7.42
C GLN A 41 -4.58 6.84 -8.19
N LYS A 42 -4.44 8.07 -8.70
CA LYS A 42 -5.41 8.65 -9.63
C LYS A 42 -5.09 8.16 -11.04
N GLU A 43 -6.05 7.51 -11.69
CA GLU A 43 -5.95 7.08 -13.08
C GLU A 43 -6.70 8.07 -13.98
N GLY A 44 -5.93 8.92 -14.67
CA GLY A 44 -6.48 9.92 -15.58
C GLY A 44 -7.48 10.86 -14.88
N ASP A 45 -8.47 11.35 -15.62
CA ASP A 45 -9.38 12.38 -15.12
C ASP A 45 -10.55 11.87 -14.26
N GLN A 46 -10.86 10.57 -14.29
CA GLN A 46 -12.09 10.04 -13.69
C GLN A 46 -11.92 8.75 -12.88
N GLY A 47 -10.73 8.17 -12.80
CA GLY A 47 -10.49 6.91 -12.10
C GLY A 47 -9.60 7.06 -10.87
N TYR A 48 -9.79 6.15 -9.91
CA TYR A 48 -8.78 5.84 -8.90
C TYR A 48 -8.50 4.34 -8.96
N SER A 49 -7.23 3.96 -8.99
CA SER A 49 -6.82 2.59 -8.73
C SER A 49 -6.40 2.44 -7.28
N VAL A 50 -6.73 1.29 -6.71
CA VAL A 50 -6.37 0.91 -5.35
C VAL A 50 -5.70 -0.44 -5.42
N THR A 51 -4.45 -0.49 -4.98
CA THR A 51 -3.64 -1.71 -4.93
C THR A 51 -3.42 -2.07 -3.47
N TYR A 52 -3.76 -3.31 -3.12
CA TYR A 52 -3.42 -3.90 -1.84
C TYR A 52 -2.10 -4.67 -1.99
N ILE A 53 -1.13 -4.37 -1.12
CA ILE A 53 0.22 -4.92 -1.20
C ILE A 53 0.54 -5.63 0.10
N GLU A 54 0.94 -6.89 -0.02
CA GLU A 54 1.53 -7.69 1.04
C GLU A 54 2.96 -8.05 0.65
N SER A 55 3.91 -7.74 1.53
CA SER A 55 5.31 -8.14 1.37
C SER A 55 5.71 -9.07 2.50
N ILE A 56 6.30 -10.21 2.13
CA ILE A 56 6.70 -11.26 3.05
C ILE A 56 8.21 -11.17 3.23
N ASP A 57 8.65 -10.84 4.45
CA ASP A 57 10.05 -10.88 4.86
C ASP A 57 10.39 -12.32 5.30
N GLY A 58 10.56 -13.19 4.31
CA GLY A 58 11.03 -14.57 4.45
C GLY A 58 12.00 -14.89 3.31
N GLU A 59 12.92 -15.84 3.50
CA GLU A 59 13.88 -16.23 2.45
C GLU A 59 13.15 -16.50 1.13
N CYS A 60 13.55 -15.75 0.10
CA CYS A 60 12.95 -15.78 -1.22
C CYS A 60 13.24 -17.12 -1.90
N ASN A 61 12.40 -18.13 -1.66
CA ASN A 61 12.37 -19.34 -2.48
C ASN A 61 11.59 -19.04 -3.77
N SER A 62 12.30 -18.48 -4.74
CA SER A 62 12.08 -18.58 -6.19
C SER A 62 10.73 -18.15 -6.80
N ASN A 63 9.74 -17.71 -6.04
CA ASN A 63 8.40 -17.37 -6.54
C ASN A 63 7.82 -16.07 -5.97
N CYS A 64 8.66 -15.17 -5.46
CA CYS A 64 8.21 -13.82 -5.14
C CYS A 64 8.02 -13.02 -6.45
N VAL A 65 6.86 -13.17 -7.07
CA VAL A 65 6.43 -12.29 -8.17
C VAL A 65 6.06 -10.95 -7.54
N ILE A 66 7.05 -10.07 -7.43
CA ILE A 66 6.79 -8.65 -7.33
C ILE A 66 6.54 -8.21 -8.78
N GLY A 67 5.30 -7.82 -9.07
CA GLY A 67 4.85 -7.45 -10.41
C GLY A 67 5.65 -6.30 -11.03
#